data_AF-A0A7S1P627-F1
#
_entry.id   AF-A0A7S1P627-F1
#
_cell.length_a   1.000
_cell.length_b   1.000
_cell.length_c   1.000
_cell.angle_alpha   90.00
_cell.angle_beta   90.00
_cell.angle_gamma   90.00
#
_symmetry.space_group_name_H-M   'P 1'
#
loop_
_entity.id
_entity.type
_entity.pdbx_description
1 polymer ?
#
loop_
_entity_poly.entity_id
_entity_poly.type
_entity_poly.pdbx_seq_one_letter_code
_entity_poly.pdbx_strand_id
1 'polypeptide(L)'
;RLFGSTTGNLIQEFVTRGFKAYFFLTFLIYFTGAVVALSTYTYVPRREDGEIVCPMTLNVYFLCGAFFIQGFLAAYTAWGYSYIEKLPEGSFTELSAFQYLIGFMIKVVPTWSRLLHVFNFFQLLIAVFYALVLPECNLHLVRVTLFVLGIVWWCIILVGITAKRHFPVPPTIFEPVRPATGLLQELHTMLRALGP
;
A
#
# COMPACT_ATOMS: atom_id res chain seq x y z
N ARG A 1 33.87 -12.46 22.61
CA ARG A 1 33.20 -11.65 21.55
C ARG A 1 32.62 -12.54 20.42
N LEU A 2 31.96 -13.67 20.75
CA LEU A 2 31.44 -14.61 19.74
C LEU A 2 29.94 -14.95 19.89
N PHE A 3 29.25 -14.42 20.91
CA PHE A 3 27.82 -14.68 21.16
C PHE A 3 26.88 -13.57 20.71
N GLY A 4 27.39 -12.47 20.12
CA GLY A 4 26.56 -11.35 19.63
C GLY A 4 26.14 -11.44 18.17
N SER A 5 26.70 -12.36 17.39
CA SER A 5 26.48 -12.46 15.93
C SER A 5 25.30 -13.36 15.56
N THR A 6 25.08 -14.45 16.29
CA THR A 6 24.10 -15.47 15.90
C THR A 6 22.66 -15.04 16.19
N THR A 7 22.41 -14.40 17.32
CA THR A 7 21.09 -13.81 17.68
C THR A 7 20.75 -12.61 16.82
N GLY A 8 21.73 -11.77 16.47
CA GLY A 8 21.55 -10.66 15.55
C GLY A 8 21.09 -11.13 14.16
N ASN A 9 21.75 -12.16 13.62
CA ASN A 9 21.42 -12.73 12.31
C ASN A 9 20.03 -13.40 12.28
N LEU A 10 19.66 -14.11 13.35
CA LEU A 10 18.37 -14.81 13.45
C LEU A 10 17.19 -13.83 13.60
N ILE A 11 17.38 -12.76 14.38
CA ILE A 11 16.40 -11.67 14.50
C ILE A 11 16.28 -10.95 13.16
N GLN A 12 17.40 -10.65 12.50
CA GLN A 12 17.41 -9.98 11.20
C GLN A 12 16.75 -10.83 10.11
N GLU A 13 16.97 -12.15 10.06
CA GLU A 13 16.24 -13.04 9.14
C GLU A 13 14.74 -13.09 9.42
N PHE A 14 14.32 -13.20 10.68
CA PHE A 14 12.91 -13.23 11.06
C PHE A 14 12.21 -11.93 10.68
N VAL A 15 12.86 -10.80 10.97
CA VAL A 15 12.45 -9.44 10.61
C VAL A 15 12.31 -9.29 9.09
N THR A 16 13.31 -9.70 8.31
CA THR A 16 13.33 -9.51 6.85
C THR A 16 12.31 -10.41 6.15
N ARG A 17 12.11 -11.65 6.64
CA ARG A 17 11.05 -12.54 6.17
C ARG A 17 9.66 -11.99 6.52
N GLY A 18 9.48 -11.47 7.74
CA GLY A 18 8.23 -10.85 8.17
C GLY A 18 7.85 -9.61 7.36
N PHE A 19 8.83 -8.78 7.01
CA PHE A 19 8.63 -7.58 6.21
C PHE A 19 8.22 -7.91 4.76
N LYS A 20 8.91 -8.85 4.10
CA LYS A 20 8.52 -9.32 2.74
C LYS A 20 7.14 -9.97 2.73
N ALA A 21 6.86 -10.82 3.72
CA ALA A 21 5.56 -11.48 3.86
C ALA A 21 4.42 -10.46 4.08
N TYR A 22 4.67 -9.39 4.84
CA TYR A 22 3.70 -8.31 5.04
C TYR A 22 3.30 -7.63 3.72
N PHE A 23 4.26 -7.22 2.88
CA PHE A 23 3.94 -6.57 1.61
C PHE A 23 3.25 -7.52 0.64
N PHE A 24 3.66 -8.79 0.60
CA PHE A 24 3.00 -9.79 -0.22
C PHE A 24 1.55 -10.05 0.24
N LEU A 25 1.32 -10.17 1.54
CA LEU A 25 -0.03 -10.32 2.10
C LEU A 25 -0.88 -9.07 1.84
N THR A 26 -0.29 -7.88 1.96
CA THR A 26 -0.95 -6.61 1.65
C THR A 26 -1.39 -6.56 0.18
N PHE A 27 -0.56 -7.04 -0.75
CA PHE A 27 -0.95 -7.21 -2.15
C PHE A 27 -2.17 -8.11 -2.31
N LEU A 28 -2.16 -9.30 -1.70
CA LEU A 28 -3.27 -10.24 -1.79
C LEU A 28 -4.57 -9.63 -1.25
N ILE A 29 -4.50 -8.97 -0.09
CA ILE A 29 -5.67 -8.33 0.52
C ILE A 29 -6.23 -7.22 -0.38
N TYR A 30 -5.38 -6.35 -0.93
CA TYR A 30 -5.82 -5.29 -1.84
C TYR A 30 -6.43 -5.83 -3.12
N PHE A 31 -5.79 -6.85 -3.72
CA PHE A 31 -6.27 -7.48 -4.94
C PHE A 31 -7.62 -8.17 -4.72
N THR A 32 -7.72 -9.02 -3.69
CA THR A 32 -8.98 -9.69 -3.34
C THR A 32 -10.05 -8.68 -2.95
N GLY A 33 -9.71 -7.65 -2.19
CA GLY A 33 -10.62 -6.56 -1.82
C GLY A 33 -11.19 -5.84 -3.05
N ALA A 34 -10.37 -5.52 -4.04
CA ALA A 34 -10.82 -4.90 -5.29
C ALA A 34 -11.77 -5.82 -6.08
N VAL A 35 -11.45 -7.12 -6.20
CA VAL A 35 -12.31 -8.10 -6.89
C VAL A 35 -13.65 -8.26 -6.18
N VAL A 36 -13.65 -8.38 -4.85
CA VAL A 36 -14.87 -8.52 -4.05
C VAL A 36 -15.73 -7.26 -4.13
N ALA A 37 -15.11 -6.07 -4.04
CA ALA A 37 -15.82 -4.80 -4.17
C ALA A 37 -16.47 -4.66 -5.55
N LEU A 38 -15.70 -4.91 -6.61
CA LEU A 38 -16.17 -4.80 -7.99
C LEU A 38 -17.26 -5.82 -8.33
N SER A 39 -17.08 -7.09 -7.93
CA SER A 39 -18.09 -8.13 -8.15
C SER A 39 -19.39 -7.83 -7.38
N THR A 40 -19.29 -7.44 -6.11
CA THR A 40 -20.47 -7.03 -5.32
C THR A 40 -21.20 -5.90 -6.02
N TYR A 41 -20.49 -4.87 -6.47
CA TYR A 41 -21.11 -3.72 -7.13
C TYR A 41 -21.65 -4.02 -8.53
N THR A 42 -21.10 -5.00 -9.23
CA THR A 42 -21.55 -5.34 -10.59
C THR A 42 -22.81 -6.19 -10.56
N TYR A 43 -22.94 -7.11 -9.60
CA TYR A 43 -23.99 -8.15 -9.61
C TYR A 43 -25.15 -7.91 -8.63
N VAL A 44 -24.98 -7.05 -7.62
CA VAL A 44 -25.97 -6.87 -6.55
C VAL A 44 -26.91 -5.67 -6.75
N PRO A 45 -26.45 -4.49 -7.22
CA PRO A 45 -27.29 -3.32 -7.36
C PRO A 45 -28.47 -3.51 -8.31
N ARG A 46 -29.55 -2.78 -8.03
CA ARG A 46 -30.72 -2.73 -8.90
C ARG A 46 -30.32 -2.11 -10.24
N ARG A 47 -30.81 -2.72 -11.32
CA ARG A 47 -30.63 -2.23 -12.69
C ARG A 47 -31.96 -1.77 -13.26
N GLU A 48 -31.93 -0.65 -13.96
CA GLU A 48 -33.03 -0.12 -14.76
C GLU A 48 -32.49 0.11 -16.16
N ASP A 49 -33.16 -0.43 -17.18
CA ASP A 49 -32.71 -0.41 -18.58
C ASP A 49 -31.27 -0.91 -18.83
N GLY A 50 -30.79 -1.80 -17.97
CA GLY A 50 -29.44 -2.37 -18.05
C GLY A 50 -28.34 -1.55 -17.36
N GLU A 51 -28.66 -0.34 -16.88
CA GLU A 51 -27.73 0.53 -16.16
C GLU A 51 -27.91 0.41 -14.63
N ILE A 52 -26.82 0.63 -13.89
CA ILE A 52 -26.85 0.64 -12.42
C ILE A 52 -27.41 1.98 -11.96
N VAL A 53 -28.56 1.97 -11.28
CA VAL A 53 -29.26 3.19 -10.83
C VAL A 53 -28.49 3.96 -9.75
N CYS A 54 -27.65 3.26 -8.98
CA CYS A 54 -26.87 3.86 -7.91
C CYS A 54 -25.77 4.81 -8.47
N PRO A 55 -25.73 6.11 -8.06
CA PRO A 55 -24.72 7.07 -8.54
C PRO A 55 -23.31 6.82 -7.99
N MET A 56 -23.13 5.79 -7.17
CA MET A 56 -21.84 5.41 -6.58
C MET A 56 -20.88 4.76 -7.60
N THR A 57 -21.32 4.50 -8.83
CA THR A 57 -20.58 3.72 -9.84
C THR A 57 -19.15 4.20 -10.05
N LEU A 58 -18.98 5.51 -10.29
CA LEU A 58 -17.65 6.09 -10.53
C LEU A 58 -16.75 6.00 -9.29
N ASN A 59 -17.32 6.19 -8.10
CA ASN A 59 -16.59 6.08 -6.83
C ASN A 59 -16.09 4.65 -6.61
N VAL A 60 -16.94 3.64 -6.82
CA VAL A 60 -16.51 2.23 -6.68
C VAL A 60 -15.39 1.90 -7.66
N TYR A 61 -15.47 2.37 -8.90
CA TYR A 61 -14.38 2.17 -9.86
C TYR A 61 -13.07 2.84 -9.42
N PHE A 62 -13.12 4.07 -8.90
CA PHE A 62 -11.94 4.74 -8.36
C PHE A 62 -11.36 4.02 -7.14
N LEU A 63 -12.22 3.57 -6.22
CA LEU A 63 -11.82 2.80 -5.04
C LEU A 63 -11.15 1.49 -5.45
N CYS A 64 -11.76 0.72 -6.36
CA CYS A 64 -11.21 -0.53 -6.88
C CYS A 64 -9.89 -0.31 -7.64
N GLY A 65 -9.82 0.73 -8.48
CA GLY A 65 -8.61 1.08 -9.21
C GLY A 65 -7.47 1.47 -8.27
N ALA A 66 -7.74 2.26 -7.25
CA ALA A 66 -6.76 2.63 -6.24
C ALA A 66 -6.31 1.42 -5.41
N PHE A 67 -7.22 0.52 -5.01
CA PHE A 67 -6.86 -0.73 -4.33
C PHE A 67 -5.94 -1.59 -5.22
N PHE A 68 -6.25 -1.70 -6.51
CA PHE A 68 -5.42 -2.44 -7.45
C PHE A 68 -4.02 -1.85 -7.57
N ILE A 69 -3.91 -0.53 -7.75
CA ILE A 69 -2.62 0.17 -7.81
C ILE A 69 -1.84 -0.04 -6.50
N GLN A 70 -2.48 0.11 -5.34
CA GLN A 70 -1.84 -0.15 -4.05
C GLN A 70 -1.33 -1.59 -3.92
N GLY A 71 -2.11 -2.56 -4.39
CA GLY A 71 -1.68 -3.96 -4.46
C GLY A 71 -0.41 -4.12 -5.29
N PHE A 72 -0.37 -3.53 -6.49
CA PHE A 72 0.83 -3.59 -7.35
C PHE A 72 2.05 -2.92 -6.71
N LEU A 73 1.86 -1.78 -6.06
CA LEU A 73 2.93 -1.10 -5.32
C LEU A 73 3.47 -1.98 -4.18
N ALA A 74 2.60 -2.72 -3.48
CA ALA A 74 2.99 -3.67 -2.44
C ALA A 74 3.74 -4.90 -3.02
N ALA A 75 3.27 -5.45 -4.14
CA ALA A 75 3.96 -6.54 -4.83
C ALA A 75 5.35 -6.11 -5.34
N TYR A 76 5.43 -4.91 -5.93
CA TYR A 76 6.67 -4.33 -6.43
C TYR A 76 7.68 -4.09 -5.31
N THR A 77 7.24 -3.58 -4.16
CA THR A 77 8.12 -3.39 -3.00
C THR A 77 8.62 -4.73 -2.45
N ALA A 78 7.74 -5.73 -2.29
CA ALA A 78 8.15 -7.08 -1.88
C ALA A 78 9.22 -7.67 -2.82
N TRP A 79 9.01 -7.53 -4.14
CA TRP A 79 9.95 -7.98 -5.16
C TRP A 79 11.28 -7.20 -5.12
N GLY A 80 11.22 -5.87 -5.02
CA GLY A 80 12.40 -4.99 -4.98
C GLY A 80 13.29 -5.28 -3.77
N TYR A 81 12.70 -5.48 -2.59
CA TYR A 81 13.45 -5.90 -1.41
C TYR A 81 14.09 -7.29 -1.58
N SER A 82 13.36 -8.26 -2.15
CA SER A 82 13.91 -9.58 -2.43
C SER A 82 15.03 -9.58 -3.47
N TYR A 83 15.02 -8.61 -4.40
CA TYR A 83 16.07 -8.46 -5.41
C TYR A 83 17.34 -7.86 -4.79
N ILE A 84 17.20 -6.79 -4.00
CA ILE A 84 18.34 -6.12 -3.34
C ILE A 84 19.07 -7.05 -2.37
N GLU A 85 18.34 -7.88 -1.62
CA GLU A 85 18.93 -8.83 -0.66
C GLU A 85 19.80 -9.91 -1.32
N LYS A 86 19.58 -10.20 -2.61
CA LYS A 86 20.38 -11.18 -3.37
C LYS A 86 21.66 -10.58 -3.96
N LEU A 87 21.83 -9.26 -3.90
CA LEU A 87 22.99 -8.60 -4.48
C LEU A 87 24.20 -8.70 -3.53
N PRO A 88 25.40 -9.05 -4.03
CA PRO A 88 26.60 -9.09 -3.22
C PRO A 88 26.99 -7.68 -2.75
N GLU A 89 27.55 -7.56 -1.54
CA GLU A 89 27.87 -6.28 -0.89
C GLU A 89 28.79 -5.36 -1.73
N GLY A 90 29.61 -5.93 -2.62
CA GLY A 90 30.47 -5.19 -3.55
C GLY A 90 29.80 -4.69 -4.84
N SER A 91 28.51 -4.98 -5.06
CA SER A 91 27.77 -4.52 -6.25
C SER A 91 27.20 -3.10 -6.13
N PHE A 92 27.26 -2.52 -4.92
CA PHE A 92 26.79 -1.16 -4.65
C PHE A 92 27.81 -0.07 -5.02
N THR A 93 29.01 -0.43 -5.50
CA THR A 93 30.02 0.52 -6.00
C THR A 93 29.89 0.81 -7.49
N GLU A 94 29.32 -0.11 -8.28
CA GLU A 94 29.02 0.08 -9.70
C GLU A 94 27.57 -0.34 -9.98
N LEU A 95 26.60 0.51 -9.58
CA LEU A 95 25.19 0.22 -9.82
C LEU A 95 24.86 0.33 -11.30
N SER A 96 24.25 -0.72 -11.84
CA SER A 96 23.57 -0.64 -13.14
C SER A 96 22.40 0.35 -13.08
N ALA A 97 22.04 0.96 -14.22
CA ALA A 97 20.89 1.86 -14.32
C ALA A 97 19.57 1.21 -13.81
N PHE A 98 19.46 -0.11 -13.95
CA PHE A 98 18.34 -0.90 -13.45
C PHE A 98 18.26 -0.93 -11.91
N GLN A 99 19.39 -1.14 -11.22
CA GLN A 99 19.44 -1.12 -9.76
C GLN A 99 19.15 0.28 -9.20
N TYR A 100 19.61 1.34 -9.89
CA TYR A 100 19.28 2.72 -9.53
C TYR A 100 17.78 2.99 -9.63
N LEU A 101 17.13 2.52 -10.71
CA LEU A 101 15.68 2.63 -10.88
C LEU A 101 14.91 1.92 -9.76
N ILE A 102 15.32 0.69 -9.40
CA ILE A 102 14.69 -0.06 -8.30
C ILE A 102 14.83 0.70 -6.96
N GLY A 103 16.03 1.21 -6.66
CA GLY A 103 16.27 1.98 -5.43
C GLY A 103 15.43 3.27 -5.37
N PHE A 104 15.33 4.00 -6.48
CA PHE A 104 14.47 5.18 -6.59
C PHE A 104 13.00 4.82 -6.36
N MET A 105 12.52 3.75 -6.99
CA MET A 105 11.12 3.32 -6.86
C MET A 105 10.81 2.87 -5.43
N ILE A 106 11.69 2.14 -4.74
CA ILE A 106 11.50 1.77 -3.33
C ILE A 106 11.37 3.01 -2.42
N LYS A 107 12.01 4.13 -2.77
CA LYS A 107 11.89 5.39 -2.03
C LYS A 107 10.61 6.16 -2.36
N VAL A 108 10.16 6.09 -3.60
CA VAL A 108 9.00 6.84 -4.11
C VAL A 108 7.67 6.13 -3.84
N VAL A 109 7.65 4.80 -3.92
CA VAL A 109 6.46 3.95 -3.72
C VAL A 109 5.76 4.19 -2.37
N PRO A 110 6.47 4.29 -1.22
CA PRO A 110 5.82 4.60 0.06
C PRO A 110 5.01 5.89 0.02
N THR A 111 5.55 6.95 -0.61
CA THR A 111 4.87 8.24 -0.74
C THR A 111 3.57 8.11 -1.55
N TRP A 112 3.61 7.41 -2.68
CA TRP A 112 2.40 7.15 -3.49
C TRP A 112 1.39 6.28 -2.75
N SER A 113 1.85 5.28 -1.99
CA SER A 113 0.98 4.45 -1.17
C SER A 113 0.17 5.30 -0.18
N ARG A 114 0.80 6.28 0.51
CA ARG A 114 0.08 7.18 1.44
C ARG A 114 -0.97 8.01 0.74
N LEU A 115 -0.62 8.60 -0.39
CA LEU A 115 -1.55 9.42 -1.17
C LEU A 115 -2.77 8.60 -1.58
N LEU A 116 -2.56 7.35 -2.00
CA LEU A 116 -3.63 6.42 -2.32
C LEU A 116 -4.44 5.99 -1.07
N HIS A 117 -3.83 5.88 0.11
CA HIS A 117 -4.58 5.62 1.35
C HIS A 117 -5.51 6.79 1.67
N VAL A 118 -4.99 8.02 1.64
CA VAL A 118 -5.80 9.23 1.87
C VAL A 118 -6.93 9.33 0.84
N PHE A 119 -6.62 9.07 -0.44
CA PHE A 119 -7.63 9.03 -1.49
C PHE A 119 -8.71 7.96 -1.21
N ASN A 120 -8.31 6.74 -0.85
CA ASN A 120 -9.21 5.64 -0.50
C ASN A 120 -10.09 5.94 0.70
N PHE A 121 -9.58 6.67 1.69
CA PHE A 121 -10.37 7.14 2.82
C PHE A 121 -11.55 7.99 2.35
N PHE A 122 -11.31 8.99 1.49
CA PHE A 122 -12.38 9.84 0.96
C PHE A 122 -13.33 9.07 0.06
N GLN A 123 -12.82 8.18 -0.80
CA GLN A 123 -13.68 7.34 -1.64
C GLN A 123 -14.61 6.46 -0.78
N LEU A 124 -14.07 5.80 0.24
CA LEU A 124 -14.84 4.95 1.15
C LEU A 124 -15.89 5.75 1.94
N LEU A 125 -15.55 6.96 2.42
CA LEU A 125 -16.51 7.83 3.09
C LEU A 125 -17.68 8.23 2.18
N ILE A 126 -17.38 8.63 0.94
CA ILE A 126 -18.41 8.97 -0.05
C ILE A 126 -19.26 7.74 -0.39
N ALA A 127 -18.65 6.56 -0.53
CA ALA A 127 -19.37 5.32 -0.80
C ALA A 127 -20.33 4.95 0.34
N VAL A 128 -19.85 5.04 1.59
CA VAL A 128 -20.68 4.81 2.79
C VAL A 128 -21.82 5.83 2.86
N PHE A 129 -21.54 7.10 2.58
CA PHE A 129 -22.57 8.14 2.54
C PHE A 129 -23.68 7.81 1.52
N TYR A 130 -23.30 7.44 0.29
CA TYR A 130 -24.27 7.04 -0.73
C TYR A 130 -25.08 5.82 -0.33
N ALA A 131 -24.45 4.79 0.26
CA ALA A 131 -25.12 3.57 0.71
C ALA A 131 -26.08 3.79 1.88
N LEU A 132 -25.89 4.84 2.69
CA LEU A 132 -26.76 5.17 3.82
C LEU A 132 -27.88 6.13 3.46
N VAL A 133 -27.62 7.10 2.57
CA VAL A 133 -28.57 8.18 2.25
C VAL A 133 -29.49 7.82 1.09
N LEU A 134 -28.96 7.18 0.03
CA LEU A 134 -29.78 6.84 -1.13
C LEU A 134 -30.40 5.45 -1.00
N PRO A 135 -31.74 5.33 -1.12
CA PRO A 135 -32.41 4.04 -1.03
C PRO A 135 -31.99 3.07 -2.15
N GLU A 136 -31.69 3.58 -3.34
CA GLU A 136 -31.20 2.83 -4.50
C GLU A 136 -29.86 2.10 -4.22
N CYS A 137 -29.03 2.67 -3.34
CA CYS A 137 -27.72 2.14 -2.97
C CYS A 137 -27.75 1.39 -1.63
N ASN A 138 -28.86 1.44 -0.89
CA ASN A 138 -29.01 0.92 0.47
C ASN A 138 -29.29 -0.60 0.49
N LEU A 139 -28.43 -1.36 -0.19
CA LEU A 139 -28.50 -2.80 -0.21
C LEU A 139 -27.66 -3.38 0.93
N HIS A 140 -28.20 -4.39 1.62
CA HIS A 140 -27.54 -4.99 2.78
C HIS A 140 -26.13 -5.50 2.42
N LEU A 141 -26.00 -6.23 1.32
CA LEU A 141 -24.73 -6.81 0.90
C LEU A 141 -23.70 -5.73 0.51
N VAL A 142 -24.12 -4.63 -0.14
CA VAL A 142 -23.23 -3.50 -0.46
C VAL A 142 -22.70 -2.85 0.82
N ARG A 143 -23.57 -2.62 1.83
CA ARG A 143 -23.17 -2.05 3.13
C ARG A 143 -22.19 -2.95 3.88
N VAL A 144 -22.46 -4.26 3.92
CA VAL A 144 -21.57 -5.24 4.56
C VAL A 144 -20.21 -5.25 3.86
N THR A 145 -20.18 -5.27 2.54
CA THR A 145 -18.93 -5.22 1.77
C THR A 145 -18.13 -3.96 2.07
N LEU A 146 -18.75 -2.76 2.04
CA LEU A 146 -18.07 -1.51 2.38
C LEU A 146 -17.52 -1.50 3.81
N PHE A 147 -18.29 -2.04 4.76
CA PHE A 147 -17.86 -2.14 6.16
C PHE A 147 -16.65 -3.06 6.34
N VAL A 148 -16.70 -4.26 5.75
CA VAL A 148 -15.59 -5.23 5.79
C VAL A 148 -14.34 -4.64 5.12
N LEU A 149 -14.49 -4.01 3.95
CA LEU A 149 -13.39 -3.32 3.27
C LEU A 149 -12.78 -2.23 4.14
N GLY A 150 -13.60 -1.44 4.83
CA GLY A 150 -13.14 -0.42 5.76
C GLY A 150 -12.33 -0.99 6.92
N ILE A 151 -12.81 -2.05 7.57
CA ILE A 151 -12.08 -2.73 8.66
C ILE A 151 -10.74 -3.27 8.15
N VAL A 152 -10.77 -4.03 7.06
CA VAL A 152 -9.57 -4.66 6.49
C VAL A 152 -8.54 -3.60 6.09
N TRP A 153 -8.99 -2.51 5.47
CA TRP A 153 -8.13 -1.38 5.09
C TRP A 153 -7.49 -0.70 6.30
N TRP A 154 -8.26 -0.45 7.37
CA TRP A 154 -7.71 0.08 8.62
C TRP A 154 -6.70 -0.87 9.27
N CYS A 155 -6.97 -2.17 9.26
CA CYS A 155 -6.02 -3.18 9.75
C CYS A 155 -4.68 -3.12 9.00
N ILE A 156 -4.70 -2.99 7.67
CA ILE A 156 -3.47 -2.84 6.86
C ILE A 156 -2.69 -1.59 7.31
N ILE A 157 -3.36 -0.44 7.46
CA ILE A 157 -2.71 0.80 7.87
C ILE A 157 -2.09 0.66 9.26
N LEU A 158 -2.83 0.11 10.22
CA LEU A 158 -2.34 -0.08 11.58
C LEU A 158 -1.10 -0.98 11.60
N VAL A 159 -1.15 -2.13 10.92
CA VAL A 159 0.00 -3.04 10.81
C VAL A 159 1.18 -2.36 10.12
N GLY A 160 0.94 -1.55 9.08
CA GLY A 160 1.98 -0.76 8.41
C GLY A 160 2.65 0.25 9.33
N ILE A 161 1.89 0.93 10.20
CA ILE A 161 2.42 1.85 11.21
C ILE A 161 3.29 1.09 12.22
N THR A 162 2.83 -0.07 12.72
CA THR A 162 3.63 -0.89 13.66
C THR A 162 4.87 -1.44 13.01
N ALA A 163 4.77 -1.96 11.78
CA ALA A 163 5.91 -2.48 11.02
C ALA A 163 7.00 -1.42 10.85
N LYS A 164 6.63 -0.18 10.52
CA LYS A 164 7.59 0.92 10.38
C LYS A 164 8.37 1.22 11.67
N ARG A 165 7.75 1.07 12.85
CA ARG A 165 8.40 1.29 14.14
C ARG A 165 9.40 0.19 14.50
N HIS A 166 9.17 -1.03 14.01
CA HIS A 166 10.01 -2.19 14.32
C HIS A 166 11.07 -2.49 13.25
N PHE A 167 10.94 -1.95 12.03
CA PHE A 167 11.83 -2.22 10.90
C PHE A 167 12.50 -0.93 10.39
N PRO A 168 13.56 -0.44 11.06
CA PRO A 168 14.41 0.59 10.48
C PRO A 168 15.15 0.00 9.28
N VAL A 169 14.72 0.34 8.07
CA VAL A 169 15.39 -0.06 6.84
C VAL A 169 16.83 0.50 6.89
N PRO A 170 17.87 -0.32 6.68
CA PRO A 170 19.26 0.12 6.84
C PRO A 170 19.58 1.30 5.91
N PRO A 171 20.30 2.33 6.41
CA PRO A 171 20.54 3.59 5.70
C PRO A 171 21.33 3.44 4.39
N THR A 172 22.04 2.32 4.24
CA THR A 172 22.82 1.96 3.04
C THR A 172 21.97 1.79 1.77
N ILE A 173 20.66 1.56 1.89
CA ILE A 173 19.74 1.53 0.73
C ILE A 173 19.37 2.95 0.25
N PHE A 174 19.55 3.99 1.09
CA PHE A 174 18.96 5.32 0.86
C PHE A 174 19.91 6.44 0.41
N GLU A 175 21.22 6.22 0.44
CA GLU A 175 22.19 7.28 0.13
C GLU A 175 23.07 6.96 -1.08
N PRO A 176 22.81 7.59 -2.23
CA PRO A 176 23.82 8.41 -2.86
C PRO A 176 23.80 9.78 -2.16
N VAL A 177 24.91 10.12 -1.51
CA VAL A 177 25.16 11.41 -0.85
C VAL A 177 24.89 12.56 -1.83
N ARG A 178 23.72 13.20 -1.77
CA ARG A 178 23.51 14.54 -2.35
C ARG A 178 22.60 15.40 -1.47
N PRO A 179 23.03 16.63 -1.14
CA PRO A 179 22.21 17.57 -0.39
C PRO A 179 21.04 18.02 -1.27
N ALA A 180 19.81 17.69 -0.89
CA ALA A 180 18.64 18.30 -1.51
C ALA A 180 18.51 19.73 -1.00
N THR A 181 18.49 20.72 -1.90
CA THR A 181 18.25 22.14 -1.58
C THR A 181 16.85 22.55 -2.08
N GLY A 182 16.08 23.24 -1.24
CA GLY A 182 14.85 23.95 -1.63
C GLY A 182 13.52 23.21 -1.39
N LEU A 183 12.46 23.70 -2.06
CA LEU A 183 11.02 23.42 -1.86
C LEU A 183 10.63 21.93 -1.79
N LEU A 184 11.42 21.05 -2.40
CA LEU A 184 11.26 19.58 -2.30
C LEU A 184 11.53 19.06 -0.87
N GLN A 185 12.37 19.74 -0.09
CA GLN A 185 12.66 19.38 1.30
C GLN A 185 11.49 19.73 2.21
N GLU A 186 10.83 20.89 2.00
CA GLU A 186 9.62 21.27 2.73
C GLU A 186 8.44 20.35 2.41
N LEU A 187 8.28 19.99 1.13
CA LEU A 187 7.27 19.02 0.72
C LEU A 187 7.56 17.64 1.35
N HIS A 188 8.83 17.23 1.41
CA HIS A 188 9.25 15.97 2.02
C HIS A 188 9.00 15.96 3.54
N THR A 189 9.26 17.05 4.27
CA THR A 189 8.95 17.15 5.70
C THR A 189 7.45 17.16 5.96
N MET A 190 6.65 17.85 5.16
CA MET A 190 5.19 17.81 5.29
C MET A 190 4.62 16.41 4.98
N LEU A 191 5.12 15.73 3.94
CA LEU A 191 4.74 14.35 3.60
C LEU A 191 5.22 13.32 4.64
N ARG A 192 6.29 13.61 5.39
CA ARG A 192 6.74 12.80 6.53
C ARG A 192 5.83 12.96 7.74
N ALA A 193 5.27 14.15 7.93
CA ALA A 193 4.37 14.49 9.03
C ALA A 193 2.96 13.89 8.85
N LEU A 194 2.53 13.67 7.61
CA LEU A 194 1.22 13.08 7.27
C LEU A 194 1.08 11.56 7.52
N GLY A 195 2.04 10.92 8.19
CA GLY A 195 1.97 9.47 8.48
C GLY A 195 2.64 8.61 7.39
N PRO A 196 2.59 7.26 7.51
CA PRO A 196 3.39 6.32 6.72
C PRO A 196 2.98 6.21 5.26
#